data_AF-A0A1G8Y8Q8-F1
#
_entry.id   AF-A0A1G8Y8Q8-F1
#
_cell.length_a   1.000
_cell.length_b   1.000
_cell.length_c   1.000
_cell.angle_alpha   90.00
_cell.angle_beta   90.00
_cell.angle_gamma   90.00
#
_symmetry.space_group_name_H-M   'P 1'
#
loop_
_entity.id
_entity.type
_entity.pdbx_description
1 polymer ?
#
loop_
_entity_poly.entity_id
_entity_poly.type
_entity_poly.pdbx_seq_one_letter_code
_entity_poly.pdbx_strand_id
1 'polypeptide(L)' 'MSSRLSFEICRALTQLTRQLLEAGKHETQTHVLAKGQLYRVVVSLEPVPTEQLQDVINRYL' A
#
# COMPACT_ATOMS: atom_id res chain seq x y z
N MET A 1 17.41 -0.44 9.57
CA MET A 1 17.76 -0.02 8.20
C MET A 1 16.48 0.33 7.47
N SER A 2 16.22 1.62 7.23
CA SER A 2 15.06 2.02 6.43
C SER A 2 15.40 1.77 4.96
N SER A 3 15.02 0.60 4.45
CA SER A 3 15.10 0.32 3.02
C SER A 3 14.06 1.18 2.33
N ARG A 4 14.46 2.35 1.81
CA ARG A 4 13.60 3.17 0.98
C ARG A 4 13.11 2.30 -0.18
N LEU A 5 11.80 2.08 -0.24
CA LEU A 5 11.17 1.39 -1.37
C LEU A 5 11.53 2.14 -2.65
N SER A 6 11.77 1.41 -3.74
CA SER A 6 12.01 2.05 -5.03
C SER A 6 10.75 2.78 -5.50
N PHE A 7 10.91 3.80 -6.33
CA PHE A 7 9.78 4.53 -6.91
C PHE A 7 8.79 3.59 -7.63
N GLU A 8 9.29 2.59 -8.33
CA GLU A 8 8.49 1.57 -9.02
C GLU A 8 7.63 0.75 -8.05
N ILE A 9 8.19 0.39 -6.89
CA ILE A 9 7.43 -0.29 -5.84
C ILE A 9 6.37 0.65 -5.26
N CYS A 10 6.71 1.91 -4.98
CA CYS A 10 5.74 2.90 -4.51
C CYS A 10 4.58 3.10 -5.50
N ARG A 11 4.89 3.17 -6.81
CA ARG A 11 3.89 3.32 -7.88
C ARG A 11 2.97 2.10 -7.95
N ALA A 12 3.55 0.90 -7.95
CA ALA A 12 2.79 -0.35 -7.98
C ALA A 12 1.87 -0.51 -6.75
N LEU A 13 2.38 -0.19 -5.54
CA LEU A 13 1.58 -0.19 -4.32
C LEU A 13 0.45 0.83 -4.38
N THR A 14 0.70 2.03 -4.90
CA THR A 14 -0.33 3.06 -5.09
C THR A 14 -1.45 2.59 -6.01
N GLN A 15 -1.09 1.95 -7.13
CA GLN A 15 -2.06 1.41 -8.09
C GLN A 15 -2.89 0.29 -7.46
N LEU A 16 -2.25 -0.62 -6.73
CA LEU A 16 -2.91 -1.72 -6.05
C LEU A 16 -3.88 -1.22 -4.95
N THR A 17 -3.45 -0.26 -4.15
CA THR A 17 -4.29 0.38 -3.12
C THR A 17 -5.52 1.02 -3.75
N ARG A 18 -5.37 1.69 -4.91
CA ARG A 18 -6.52 2.26 -5.63
C ARG A 18 -7.51 1.17 -6.07
N GLN A 19 -7.02 0.10 -6.67
CA GLN A 19 -7.88 -1.02 -7.11
C GLN A 19 -8.63 -1.68 -5.94
N LEU A 20 -7.99 -1.79 -4.78
CA LEU A 20 -8.62 -2.29 -3.55
C LEU A 20 -9.75 -1.37 -3.09
N LEU A 21 -9.50 -0.06 -3.02
CA LEU A 21 -10.50 0.94 -2.64
C LEU A 21 -11.69 0.95 -3.60
N GLU A 22 -11.43 0.97 -4.92
CA GLU A 22 -12.47 0.94 -5.96
C GLU A 22 -13.31 -0.35 -5.89
N ALA A 23 -12.70 -1.48 -5.52
CA ALA A 23 -13.38 -2.76 -5.37
C ALA A 23 -14.07 -2.95 -4.00
N GLY A 24 -13.96 -1.97 -3.08
CA GLY A 24 -14.45 -2.11 -1.70
C GLY A 24 -13.77 -3.24 -0.92
N LYS A 25 -12.56 -3.63 -1.31
CA LYS A 25 -11.78 -4.69 -0.67
C LYS A 25 -10.76 -4.09 0.29
N HIS A 26 -10.66 -4.67 1.47
CA HIS A 26 -9.66 -4.28 2.48
C HIS A 26 -8.38 -5.09 2.41
N GLU A 27 -8.36 -6.19 1.67
CA GLU A 27 -7.18 -7.04 1.54
C GLU A 27 -7.10 -7.64 0.13
N THR A 28 -5.87 -7.84 -0.36
CA THR A 28 -5.59 -8.70 -1.50
C THR A 28 -4.30 -9.48 -1.30
N GLN A 29 -4.24 -10.63 -1.95
CA GLN A 29 -3.03 -11.43 -2.07
C GLN A 29 -2.51 -11.27 -3.48
N THR A 30 -1.25 -10.85 -3.61
CA THR A 30 -0.59 -10.64 -4.90
C THR A 30 0.78 -11.29 -4.93
N HIS A 31 1.36 -11.37 -6.13
CA HIS A 31 2.72 -11.84 -6.33
C HIS A 31 3.60 -10.67 -6.77
N VAL A 32 4.78 -10.55 -6.18
CA VAL A 32 5.77 -9.53 -6.51
C VAL A 32 7.05 -10.21 -6.96
N LEU A 33 7.55 -9.85 -8.14
CA LEU A 33 8.87 -10.27 -8.60
C LEU A 33 9.90 -9.26 -8.09
N ALA A 34 10.82 -9.70 -7.23
CA ALA A 34 11.93 -8.88 -6.74
C ALA A 34 13.21 -9.71 -6.67
N LYS A 35 14.35 -9.14 -7.05
CA LYS A 35 15.66 -9.84 -7.04
C LYS A 35 15.64 -11.20 -7.77
N GLY A 36 14.85 -11.32 -8.84
CA GLY A 36 14.68 -12.57 -9.60
C GLY A 36 13.87 -13.67 -8.89
N GLN A 37 13.22 -13.36 -7.77
CA GLN A 37 12.39 -14.28 -7.00
C GLN A 37 10.95 -13.79 -6.95
N LEU A 38 10.00 -14.73 -6.99
CA LEU A 38 8.57 -14.44 -6.86
C LEU A 38 8.17 -14.58 -5.39
N TYR A 39 7.63 -13.51 -4.81
CA TYR A 39 7.14 -13.47 -3.44
C TYR A 39 5.62 -13.39 -3.43
N ARG A 40 4.96 -14.15 -2.55
CA ARG A 40 3.55 -13.94 -2.24
C ARG A 40 3.43 -12.90 -1.15
N VAL A 41 2.67 -11.85 -1.41
CA VAL A 41 2.52 -10.69 -0.52
C VAL A 41 1.05 -10.46 -0.25
N VAL A 42 0.74 -10.14 1.01
CA VAL A 42 -0.58 -9.67 1.43
C VAL A 42 -0.51 -8.16 1.55
N VAL A 43 -1.48 -7.46 0.96
CA VAL A 43 -1.66 -6.02 1.12
C VAL A 43 -3.01 -5.78 1.75
N SER A 44 -3.00 -5.16 2.93
CA SER A 44 -4.19 -4.76 3.67
C SER A 44 -4.33 -3.23 3.72
N LEU A 45 -5.57 -2.76 3.70
CA LEU A 45 -5.95 -1.38 3.94
C LEU A 45 -6.58 -1.30 5.31
N GLU A 46 -5.91 -0.62 6.23
CA GLU A 46 -6.43 -0.36 7.56
C GLU A 46 -7.11 1.02 7.58
N PRO A 47 -8.35 1.12 8.08
CA PRO A 47 -9.02 2.39 8.21
C PRO A 47 -8.27 3.28 9.21
N VAL A 48 -8.12 4.55 8.85
CA VAL A 48 -7.55 5.54 9.76
C VAL A 48 -8.60 5.85 10.85
N PRO A 49 -8.25 5.75 12.14
CA PRO A 49 -9.14 6.16 13.22
C PRO A 49 -9.55 7.63 13.08
N THR A 50 -10.80 7.96 13.38
CA THR A 50 -11.35 9.30 13.17
C THR A 50 -10.56 10.38 13.92
N GLU A 51 -10.02 10.03 15.09
CA GLU A 51 -9.23 10.92 15.96
C GLU A 51 -7.89 11.30 15.32
N GLN A 52 -7.38 10.47 14.40
CA GLN A 52 -6.08 10.66 13.74
C GLN A 52 -6.22 11.21 12.32
N LEU A 53 -7.46 11.33 11.82
CA LEU A 53 -7.72 11.67 10.42
C LEU A 53 -7.09 13.01 10.03
N GLN A 54 -7.22 14.02 10.90
CA GLN A 54 -6.67 15.36 10.65
C GLN A 54 -5.14 15.35 10.59
N ASP A 55 -4.49 14.63 11.50
CA ASP A 55 -3.04 14.52 11.54
C ASP A 55 -2.49 13.80 10.32
N VAL A 56 -3.20 12.77 9.84
CA VAL A 56 -2.83 12.05 8.62
C VAL A 56 -2.97 12.97 7.41
N ILE A 57 -4.10 13.69 7.26
CA ILE A 57 -4.31 14.64 6.15
C ILE A 57 -3.20 15.70 6.14
N ASN A 58 -2.89 16.29 7.29
CA ASN A 58 -1.86 17.33 7.42
C ASN A 58 -0.44 16.86 7.06
N ARG A 59 -0.15 15.55 7.04
CA ARG A 59 1.15 15.02 6.60
C ARG A 59 1.31 14.97 5.07
N TYR A 60 0.22 15.05 4.33
CA TYR A 60 0.19 14.95 2.88
C TYR A 60 -0.10 16.29 2.17
N LEU A 61 -0.48 17.33 2.93
CA LEU A 61 -0.66 18.71 2.47
C LEU A 61 0.63 19.52 2.70
#